data_AF-A0A969JZM7-F1
#
_entry.id   AF-A0A969JZM7-F1
#
_cell.length_a   1.000
_cell.length_b   1.000
_cell.length_c   1.000
_cell.angle_alpha   90.00
_cell.angle_beta   90.00
_cell.angle_gamma   90.00
#
_symmetry.space_group_name_H-M   'P 1'
#
loop_
_entity.id
_entity.type
_entity.pdbx_description
1 polymer ?
#
loop_
_entity_poly.entity_id
_entity_poly.type
_entity_poly.pdbx_seq_one_letter_code
_entity_poly.pdbx_strand_id
1 'polypeptide(L)'
;MTIPTERNLSISGVSSLETSAFHNDAAVTSPSLLPPLPLKRPLLLVGHGSRDADGRQSLLDFAAAYQELDVSRSVIPCFLELTEPSIQQSLDWCVEQGYTDLSVLPVLLFAARHNKFDVTNELDRARRRHPQLNFHYGRHFGITPGILELWRSRLEQLDQPGQNPKAISRADTVLLFVGRGSSDPDANGDVAKLARIVWEGSGYQTVETCFIGITHPRLEEGFRRARLYQPKRIIVLPYFLFTGLLVKKIFDLTAQQQEQHPDISMVCLPEMGLHPQLFAVLREREIETQLGQVQMNCEMCKFRLAAIAPNGVDEPSHQHPHGHGHGHEHGHDDGYGHGHGHGHGHGHDDGHGHGHSHPDVDPYADPKQYHQRIWQAP
;
A
#
# COMPACT_ATOMS: atom_id res chain seq x y z
N MET A 1 65.31 -8.45 5.23
CA MET A 1 65.40 -9.75 5.90
C MET A 1 65.15 -9.55 7.40
N THR A 2 64.01 -10.09 7.86
CA THR A 2 63.69 -10.56 9.24
C THR A 2 63.81 -9.64 10.47
N ILE A 3 62.64 -9.10 10.88
CA ILE A 3 61.92 -9.03 12.18
C ILE A 3 62.74 -9.09 13.50
N PRO A 4 62.32 -8.28 14.51
CA PRO A 4 61.72 -8.89 15.70
C PRO A 4 60.38 -8.26 16.14
N THR A 5 59.62 -9.12 16.78
CA THR A 5 58.27 -9.03 17.39
C THR A 5 58.16 -8.05 18.56
N GLU A 6 57.04 -7.34 18.66
CA GLU A 6 56.50 -6.86 19.95
C GLU A 6 55.02 -7.23 20.12
N ARG A 7 54.72 -7.73 21.32
CA ARG A 7 53.39 -7.94 21.90
C ARG A 7 52.78 -6.59 22.25
N ASN A 8 51.46 -6.41 22.09
CA ASN A 8 50.59 -6.20 23.25
C ASN A 8 49.10 -6.00 22.93
N LEU A 9 48.31 -6.66 23.78
CA LEU A 9 47.05 -6.22 24.42
C LEU A 9 45.75 -6.19 23.59
N SER A 10 44.97 -7.23 23.88
CA SER A 10 43.51 -7.29 23.81
C SER A 10 42.84 -6.11 24.51
N ILE A 11 41.88 -5.48 23.84
CA ILE A 11 40.73 -4.86 24.49
C ILE A 11 39.47 -5.46 23.86
N SER A 12 38.71 -6.05 24.76
CA SER A 12 37.42 -6.70 24.64
C SER A 12 36.30 -5.78 24.13
N GLY A 13 35.39 -6.37 23.37
CA GLY A 13 33.96 -6.21 23.62
C GLY A 13 33.28 -5.04 22.95
N VAL A 14 32.99 -5.17 21.66
CA VAL A 14 31.79 -4.59 21.05
C VAL A 14 31.10 -5.72 20.30
N SER A 15 30.15 -6.37 20.99
CA SER A 15 29.28 -7.38 20.40
C SER A 15 28.33 -6.68 19.44
N SER A 16 28.61 -6.76 18.15
CA SER A 16 27.65 -6.50 17.09
C SER A 16 26.43 -7.39 17.32
N LEU A 17 25.29 -6.77 17.65
CA LEU A 17 24.00 -7.43 17.64
C LEU A 17 23.74 -7.89 16.20
N GLU A 18 23.98 -9.18 15.96
CA GLU A 18 23.55 -9.85 14.74
C GLU A 18 22.03 -9.75 14.68
N THR A 19 21.53 -8.92 13.76
CA THR A 19 20.20 -9.08 13.18
C THR A 19 20.11 -10.51 12.68
N SER A 20 19.45 -11.38 13.45
CA SER A 20 19.10 -12.73 13.02
C SER A 20 18.22 -12.59 11.80
N ALA A 21 18.84 -12.72 10.64
CA ALA A 21 18.20 -12.56 9.36
C ALA A 21 17.09 -13.60 9.27
N PHE A 22 15.84 -13.12 9.13
CA PHE A 22 14.85 -13.80 8.32
C PHE A 22 15.42 -13.86 6.90
N HIS A 23 16.38 -14.77 6.67
CA HIS A 23 16.72 -15.17 5.32
C HIS A 23 15.42 -15.68 4.73
N ASN A 24 15.05 -15.08 3.59
CA ASN A 24 13.91 -15.45 2.79
C ASN A 24 14.17 -16.79 2.08
N ASP A 25 14.71 -17.79 2.81
CA ASP A 25 14.84 -19.18 2.40
C ASP A 25 13.51 -19.90 2.64
N ALA A 26 12.42 -19.27 2.19
CA ALA A 26 11.34 -20.07 1.66
C ALA A 26 11.93 -20.75 0.42
N ALA A 27 12.37 -22.00 0.61
CA ALA A 27 12.54 -22.93 -0.49
C ALA A 27 11.44 -22.63 -1.52
N VAL A 28 11.84 -22.37 -2.76
CA VAL A 28 10.94 -22.16 -3.90
C VAL A 28 10.08 -23.40 -4.00
N THR A 29 9.01 -23.44 -3.21
CA THR A 29 7.93 -24.40 -3.33
C THR A 29 7.39 -24.15 -4.72
N SER A 30 7.45 -25.19 -5.55
CA SER A 30 7.13 -25.21 -6.96
C SER A 30 6.03 -24.19 -7.31
N PRO A 31 6.18 -23.39 -8.38
CA PRO A 31 5.22 -22.36 -8.70
C PRO A 31 3.86 -23.05 -8.80
N SER A 32 2.98 -22.76 -7.85
CA SER A 32 1.56 -22.99 -8.08
C SER A 32 1.28 -22.17 -9.32
N LEU A 33 1.04 -22.86 -10.44
CA LEU A 33 0.77 -22.23 -11.73
C LEU A 33 -0.34 -21.23 -11.48
N LEU A 34 -0.02 -19.94 -11.57
CA LEU A 34 -1.01 -18.89 -11.49
C LEU A 34 -2.08 -19.21 -12.55
N PRO A 35 -3.38 -19.09 -12.22
CA PRO A 35 -4.43 -19.36 -13.19
C PRO A 35 -4.22 -18.50 -14.44
N PRO A 36 -4.40 -19.03 -15.66
CA PRO A 36 -4.10 -18.30 -16.89
C PRO A 36 -4.95 -17.03 -17.00
N LEU A 37 -4.37 -15.98 -17.58
CA LEU A 37 -5.09 -14.74 -17.82
C LEU A 37 -6.13 -14.89 -18.94
N PRO A 38 -7.38 -14.44 -18.74
CA PRO A 38 -8.39 -14.41 -19.80
C PRO A 38 -8.00 -13.56 -21.01
N LEU A 39 -7.30 -12.46 -20.78
CA LEU A 39 -6.89 -11.48 -21.77
C LEU A 39 -5.41 -11.13 -21.62
N LYS A 40 -4.75 -10.83 -22.73
CA LYS A 40 -3.34 -10.35 -22.75
C LYS A 40 -3.26 -8.83 -22.63
N ARG A 41 -4.07 -8.24 -21.75
CA ARG A 41 -4.13 -6.79 -21.56
C ARG A 41 -2.92 -6.32 -20.74
N PRO A 42 -2.17 -5.29 -21.17
CA PRO A 42 -1.10 -4.71 -20.34
C PRO A 42 -1.65 -4.26 -18.98
N LEU A 43 -0.84 -4.41 -17.95
CA LEU A 43 -1.19 -4.12 -16.57
C LEU A 43 -0.37 -2.96 -16.04
N LEU A 44 -1.05 -1.88 -15.68
CA LEU A 44 -0.48 -0.80 -14.88
C LEU A 44 -0.61 -1.14 -13.40
N LEU A 45 0.52 -1.40 -12.73
CA LEU A 45 0.59 -1.61 -11.29
C LEU A 45 0.85 -0.28 -10.59
N VAL A 46 -0.12 0.18 -9.80
CA VAL A 46 -0.05 1.49 -9.13
C VAL A 46 0.30 1.31 -7.66
N GLY A 47 1.54 1.62 -7.30
CA GLY A 47 1.94 1.76 -5.89
C GLY A 47 1.62 3.15 -5.34
N HIS A 48 1.57 3.27 -4.02
CA HIS A 48 1.43 4.59 -3.38
C HIS A 48 2.64 5.49 -3.66
N GLY A 49 3.85 4.92 -3.51
CA GLY A 49 5.10 5.66 -3.55
C GLY A 49 5.81 5.68 -2.21
N SER A 50 7.12 5.86 -2.24
CA SER A 50 7.98 5.94 -1.06
C SER A 50 9.09 6.94 -1.32
N ARG A 51 9.42 7.75 -0.29
CA ARG A 51 10.64 8.58 -0.30
C ARG A 51 11.91 7.77 -0.03
N ASP A 52 11.74 6.56 0.50
CA ASP A 52 12.82 5.61 0.74
C ASP A 52 13.08 4.78 -0.52
N ALA A 53 14.34 4.74 -0.93
CA ALA A 53 14.78 4.06 -2.14
C ALA A 53 14.48 2.55 -2.12
N ASP A 54 14.63 1.90 -0.96
CA ASP A 54 14.36 0.46 -0.82
C ASP A 54 12.86 0.18 -0.96
N GLY A 55 12.02 1.05 -0.38
CA GLY A 55 10.56 0.97 -0.55
C GLY A 55 10.11 1.17 -1.99
N ARG A 56 10.75 2.09 -2.73
CA ARG A 56 10.53 2.25 -4.19
C ARG A 56 10.95 0.98 -4.93
N GLN A 57 12.16 0.48 -4.67
CA GLN A 57 12.73 -0.68 -5.34
C GLN A 57 11.87 -1.93 -5.11
N SER A 58 11.32 -2.10 -3.91
CA SER A 58 10.49 -3.26 -3.56
C SER A 58 9.26 -3.41 -4.47
N LEU A 59 8.59 -2.32 -4.87
CA LEU A 59 7.48 -2.41 -5.84
C LEU A 59 7.97 -2.79 -7.24
N LEU A 60 9.12 -2.24 -7.66
CA LEU A 60 9.71 -2.53 -8.96
C LEU A 60 10.10 -4.01 -9.05
N ASP A 61 10.73 -4.54 -8.00
CA ASP A 61 11.09 -5.95 -7.88
C ASP A 61 9.85 -6.85 -7.85
N PHE A 62 8.81 -6.44 -7.13
CA PHE A 62 7.54 -7.16 -7.10
C PHE A 62 6.87 -7.20 -8.50
N ALA A 63 6.90 -6.10 -9.24
CA ALA A 63 6.38 -6.03 -10.60
C ALA A 63 7.21 -6.88 -11.58
N ALA A 64 8.54 -6.85 -11.47
CA ALA A 64 9.45 -7.66 -12.27
C ALA A 64 9.25 -9.16 -12.01
N ALA A 65 9.20 -9.56 -10.74
CA ALA A 65 8.92 -10.94 -10.35
C ALA A 65 7.55 -11.41 -10.88
N TYR A 66 6.53 -10.55 -10.84
CA TYR A 66 5.22 -10.89 -11.39
C TYR A 66 5.23 -11.01 -12.92
N GLN A 67 6.00 -10.16 -13.62
CA GLN A 67 6.20 -10.25 -15.06
C GLN A 67 6.86 -11.57 -15.49
N GLU A 68 7.82 -12.07 -14.70
CA GLU A 68 8.51 -13.33 -14.97
C GLU A 68 7.59 -14.56 -14.84
N LEU A 69 6.58 -14.49 -13.97
CA LEU A 69 5.60 -15.56 -13.82
C LEU A 69 4.67 -15.71 -15.05
N ASP A 70 4.50 -14.65 -15.85
CA ASP A 70 3.64 -14.66 -17.03
C ASP A 70 4.03 -13.56 -18.04
N VAL A 71 4.72 -13.97 -19.10
CA VAL A 71 5.21 -13.08 -20.16
C VAL A 71 4.18 -12.76 -21.24
N SER A 72 2.90 -13.15 -21.06
CA SER A 72 1.88 -12.97 -22.08
C SER A 72 1.46 -11.51 -22.32
N ARG A 73 1.84 -10.60 -21.41
CA ARG A 73 1.60 -9.16 -21.51
C ARG A 73 2.64 -8.37 -20.70
N SER A 74 2.71 -7.05 -20.92
CA SER A 74 3.56 -6.12 -20.15
C SER A 74 2.98 -5.72 -18.78
N VAL A 75 3.78 -5.84 -17.72
CA VAL A 75 3.52 -5.33 -16.36
C VAL A 75 4.30 -4.03 -16.18
N ILE A 76 3.60 -2.94 -15.87
CA ILE A 76 4.12 -1.57 -15.90
C ILE A 76 3.94 -0.97 -14.50
N PRO A 77 4.99 -0.93 -13.67
CA PRO A 77 4.91 -0.33 -12.35
C PRO A 77 4.94 1.20 -12.44
N CYS A 78 4.09 1.85 -11.66
CA CYS A 78 4.09 3.29 -11.48
C CYS A 78 3.67 3.65 -10.05
N PHE A 79 3.83 4.92 -9.70
CA PHE A 79 3.56 5.44 -8.38
C PHE A 79 2.58 6.60 -8.44
N LEU A 80 1.68 6.64 -7.46
CA LEU A 80 0.73 7.73 -7.30
C LEU A 80 1.46 9.04 -6.91
N GLU A 81 2.42 8.96 -6.00
CA GLU A 81 3.14 10.12 -5.48
C GLU A 81 4.55 9.76 -4.99
N LEU A 82 5.30 10.76 -4.51
CA LEU A 82 6.61 10.66 -3.81
C LEU A 82 7.81 10.16 -4.61
N THR A 83 7.60 9.37 -5.66
CA THR A 83 8.65 8.77 -6.47
C THR A 83 8.17 8.51 -7.89
N GLU A 84 9.13 8.29 -8.79
CA GLU A 84 8.91 8.03 -10.22
C GLU A 84 9.16 6.54 -10.58
N PRO A 85 8.53 6.03 -11.65
CA PRO A 85 7.68 6.77 -12.61
C PRO A 85 6.25 7.02 -12.11
N SER A 86 5.73 8.22 -12.35
CA SER A 86 4.36 8.62 -12.02
C SER A 86 3.34 7.95 -12.94
N ILE A 87 2.07 7.91 -12.50
CA ILE A 87 0.96 7.39 -13.32
C ILE A 87 0.93 8.05 -14.70
N GLN A 88 1.08 9.38 -14.79
CA GLN A 88 1.03 10.10 -16.07
C GLN A 88 2.18 9.69 -17.00
N GLN A 89 3.41 9.62 -16.50
CA GLN A 89 4.58 9.22 -17.30
C GLN A 89 4.45 7.78 -17.82
N SER A 90 4.00 6.86 -16.97
CA SER A 90 3.79 5.48 -17.39
C SER A 90 2.68 5.34 -18.43
N LEU A 91 1.63 6.17 -18.36
CA LEU A 91 0.56 6.19 -19.36
C LEU A 91 1.00 6.82 -20.68
N ASP A 92 1.84 7.86 -20.65
CA ASP A 92 2.44 8.43 -21.86
C ASP A 92 3.28 7.37 -22.58
N TRP A 93 4.11 6.63 -21.83
CA TRP A 93 4.85 5.50 -22.37
C TRP A 93 3.94 4.41 -22.94
N CYS A 94 2.82 4.08 -22.28
CA CYS A 94 1.85 3.10 -22.81
C CYS A 94 1.30 3.51 -24.17
N VAL A 95 1.03 4.80 -24.36
CA VAL A 95 0.55 5.35 -25.65
C VAL A 95 1.63 5.24 -26.71
N GLU A 96 2.89 5.53 -26.39
CA GLU A 96 4.02 5.35 -27.30
C GLU A 96 4.21 3.89 -27.72
N GLN A 97 3.88 2.93 -26.85
CA GLN A 97 3.86 1.50 -27.19
C GLN A 97 2.62 1.07 -28.00
N GLY A 98 1.68 1.98 -28.28
CA GLY A 98 0.46 1.70 -29.03
C GLY A 98 -0.63 0.97 -28.22
N TYR A 99 -0.56 0.99 -26.89
CA TYR A 99 -1.60 0.39 -26.06
C TYR A 99 -2.85 1.27 -26.02
N THR A 100 -4.02 0.63 -26.15
CA THR A 100 -5.35 1.28 -26.08
C THR A 100 -6.17 0.81 -24.89
N ASP A 101 -5.94 -0.40 -24.39
CA ASP A 101 -6.72 -1.02 -23.32
C ASP A 101 -5.79 -1.45 -22.20
N LEU A 102 -6.02 -0.96 -20.99
CA LEU A 102 -5.14 -1.16 -19.84
C LEU A 102 -5.92 -1.66 -18.63
N SER A 103 -5.44 -2.74 -18.01
CA SER A 103 -5.86 -3.09 -16.66
C SER A 103 -5.06 -2.22 -15.68
N VAL A 104 -5.72 -1.59 -14.73
CA VAL A 104 -5.06 -0.75 -13.72
C VAL A 104 -5.32 -1.35 -12.35
N LEU A 105 -4.27 -1.83 -11.68
CA LEU A 105 -4.37 -2.43 -10.36
C LEU A 105 -3.60 -1.63 -9.30
N PRO A 106 -4.28 -1.15 -8.26
CA PRO A 106 -3.64 -0.55 -7.11
C PRO A 106 -3.01 -1.63 -6.21
N VAL A 107 -1.69 -1.54 -6.00
CA VAL A 107 -0.92 -2.42 -5.10
C VAL A 107 -0.99 -1.85 -3.69
N LEU A 108 -2.19 -1.92 -3.11
CA LEU A 108 -2.54 -1.37 -1.80
C LEU A 108 -3.26 -2.43 -0.96
N LEU A 109 -3.06 -2.41 0.37
CA LEU A 109 -3.67 -3.39 1.27
C LEU A 109 -5.12 -3.08 1.61
N PHE A 110 -5.47 -1.81 1.81
CA PHE A 110 -6.83 -1.37 2.14
C PHE A 110 -7.27 -0.24 1.22
N ALA A 111 -8.57 -0.19 0.94
CA ALA A 111 -9.16 0.93 0.21
C ALA A 111 -9.25 2.15 1.12
N ALA A 112 -8.31 3.07 0.96
CA ALA A 112 -8.38 4.43 1.50
C ALA A 112 -8.57 5.44 0.36
N ARG A 113 -8.45 6.73 0.68
CA ARG A 113 -8.51 7.85 -0.28
C ARG A 113 -7.73 7.58 -1.57
N HIS A 114 -6.50 7.07 -1.48
CA HIS A 114 -5.65 6.82 -2.64
C HIS A 114 -6.28 5.88 -3.68
N ASN A 115 -6.92 4.81 -3.23
CA ASN A 115 -7.63 3.88 -4.12
C ASN A 115 -9.00 4.41 -4.56
N LYS A 116 -9.70 5.12 -3.67
CA LYS A 116 -11.09 5.51 -3.88
C LYS A 116 -11.24 6.82 -4.67
N PHE A 117 -10.17 7.61 -4.76
CA PHE A 117 -10.23 8.98 -5.31
C PHE A 117 -8.97 9.38 -6.08
N ASP A 118 -7.78 9.24 -5.48
CA ASP A 118 -6.59 9.88 -6.07
C ASP A 118 -6.13 9.18 -7.37
N VAL A 119 -6.06 7.85 -7.39
CA VAL A 119 -5.70 7.10 -8.62
C VAL A 119 -6.73 7.32 -9.72
N THR A 120 -8.03 7.29 -9.39
CA THR A 120 -9.09 7.51 -10.39
C THR A 120 -9.03 8.91 -11.00
N ASN A 121 -8.71 9.93 -10.21
CA ASN A 121 -8.50 11.30 -10.71
C ASN A 121 -7.30 11.38 -11.67
N GLU A 122 -6.21 10.69 -11.39
CA GLU A 122 -5.06 10.62 -12.31
C GLU A 122 -5.42 9.92 -13.62
N LEU A 123 -6.22 8.85 -13.56
CA LEU A 123 -6.74 8.20 -14.77
C LEU A 123 -7.66 9.14 -15.57
N ASP A 124 -8.52 9.91 -14.92
CA ASP A 124 -9.40 10.87 -15.61
C ASP A 124 -8.61 12.01 -16.28
N ARG A 125 -7.55 12.51 -15.63
CA ARG A 125 -6.61 13.45 -16.24
C ARG A 125 -5.95 12.84 -17.46
N ALA A 126 -5.53 11.58 -17.39
CA ALA A 126 -4.93 10.88 -18.51
C ALA A 126 -5.92 10.67 -19.66
N ARG A 127 -7.19 10.33 -19.39
CA ARG A 127 -8.25 10.20 -20.43
C ARG A 127 -8.44 11.49 -21.23
N ARG A 128 -8.34 12.66 -20.59
CA ARG A 128 -8.44 13.95 -21.29
C ARG A 128 -7.28 14.20 -22.25
N ARG A 129 -6.08 13.73 -21.90
CA ARG A 129 -4.88 13.85 -22.74
C ARG A 129 -4.83 12.78 -23.84
N HIS A 130 -5.30 11.58 -23.53
CA HIS A 130 -5.24 10.38 -24.36
C HIS A 130 -6.63 9.71 -24.44
N PRO A 131 -7.55 10.27 -25.24
CA PRO A 131 -8.94 9.77 -25.34
C PRO A 131 -9.05 8.34 -25.92
N GLN A 132 -7.97 7.83 -26.54
CA GLN A 132 -7.87 6.47 -27.04
C GLN A 132 -7.66 5.41 -25.94
N LEU A 133 -7.33 5.81 -24.70
CA LEU A 133 -7.09 4.89 -23.61
C LEU A 133 -8.37 4.47 -22.88
N ASN A 134 -8.61 3.17 -22.86
CA ASN A 134 -9.63 2.51 -22.04
C ASN A 134 -8.99 1.92 -20.79
N PHE A 135 -9.45 2.36 -19.62
CA PHE A 135 -8.97 1.85 -18.32
C PHE A 135 -9.99 0.90 -17.69
N HIS A 136 -9.52 -0.30 -17.35
CA HIS A 136 -10.23 -1.25 -16.51
C HIS A 136 -9.62 -1.19 -15.11
N TYR A 137 -10.30 -0.50 -14.19
CA TYR A 137 -9.80 -0.28 -12.85
C TYR A 137 -10.19 -1.43 -11.92
N GLY A 138 -9.18 -2.08 -11.34
CA GLY A 138 -9.38 -3.12 -10.35
C GLY A 138 -9.39 -2.60 -8.93
N ARG A 139 -9.67 -3.52 -7.99
CA ARG A 139 -9.65 -3.23 -6.57
C ARG A 139 -8.29 -3.55 -5.94
N HIS A 140 -8.02 -2.91 -4.82
CA HIS A 140 -6.92 -3.21 -3.89
C HIS A 140 -6.93 -4.68 -3.39
N PHE A 141 -5.89 -5.10 -2.69
CA PHE A 141 -5.76 -6.49 -2.23
C PHE A 141 -6.84 -6.86 -1.21
N GLY A 142 -7.06 -5.99 -0.22
CA GLY A 142 -8.08 -6.17 0.81
C GLY A 142 -7.75 -7.31 1.77
N ILE A 143 -8.76 -7.79 2.48
CA ILE A 143 -8.66 -8.95 3.38
C ILE A 143 -8.98 -10.21 2.58
N THR A 144 -7.98 -11.07 2.37
CA THR A 144 -8.13 -12.32 1.60
C THR A 144 -7.62 -13.53 2.38
N PRO A 145 -8.11 -14.74 2.07
CA PRO A 145 -7.56 -15.98 2.62
C PRO A 145 -6.05 -16.12 2.39
N GLY A 146 -5.54 -15.72 1.22
CA GLY A 146 -4.10 -15.80 0.92
C GLY A 146 -3.23 -14.93 1.83
N ILE A 147 -3.69 -13.72 2.18
CA ILE A 147 -2.98 -12.85 3.13
C ILE A 147 -3.06 -13.41 4.55
N LEU A 148 -4.20 -13.97 4.94
CA LEU A 148 -4.35 -14.63 6.25
C LEU A 148 -3.38 -15.81 6.38
N GLU A 149 -3.28 -16.64 5.34
CA GLU A 149 -2.39 -17.80 5.30
C GLU A 149 -0.92 -17.39 5.35
N LEU A 150 -0.55 -16.29 4.67
CA LEU A 150 0.79 -15.70 4.78
C LEU A 150 1.12 -15.39 6.25
N TRP A 151 0.25 -14.68 6.96
CA TRP A 151 0.52 -14.33 8.36
C TRP A 151 0.49 -15.54 9.30
N ARG A 152 -0.40 -16.51 9.08
CA ARG A 152 -0.44 -17.76 9.84
C ARG A 152 0.85 -18.56 9.69
N SER A 153 1.31 -18.76 8.45
CA SER A 153 2.55 -19.50 8.19
C SER A 153 3.78 -18.83 8.83
N ARG A 154 3.86 -17.50 8.81
CA ARG A 154 4.93 -16.75 9.52
C ARG A 154 4.86 -16.92 11.04
N LEU A 155 3.66 -16.88 11.62
CA LEU A 155 3.48 -17.09 13.06
C LEU A 155 3.79 -18.53 13.48
N GLU A 156 3.48 -19.52 12.65
CA GLU A 156 3.84 -20.92 12.90
C GLU A 156 5.35 -21.16 12.86
N GLN A 157 6.09 -20.50 11.96
CA GLN A 157 7.56 -20.54 11.94
C GLN A 157 8.15 -20.05 13.27
N LEU A 158 7.51 -19.07 13.90
CA LEU A 158 7.91 -18.50 15.18
C LEU A 158 7.67 -19.42 16.40
N ASP A 159 7.02 -20.58 16.23
CA ASP A 159 6.92 -21.61 17.26
C ASP A 159 8.08 -22.60 17.24
N GLN A 160 8.86 -22.63 16.14
CA GLN A 160 9.97 -23.56 16.01
C GLN A 160 11.05 -23.28 17.08
N PRO A 161 11.72 -24.30 17.63
CA PRO A 161 12.71 -24.11 18.70
C PRO A 161 13.83 -23.11 18.37
N GLY A 162 14.23 -23.01 17.11
CA GLY A 162 15.23 -22.03 16.66
C GLY A 162 14.76 -20.58 16.72
N GLN A 163 13.46 -20.34 16.55
CA GLN A 163 12.83 -19.01 16.61
C GLN A 163 12.22 -18.70 17.98
N ASN A 164 12.10 -19.71 18.85
CA ASN A 164 11.57 -19.59 20.21
C ASN A 164 12.45 -20.38 21.21
N PRO A 165 13.70 -19.96 21.44
CA PRO A 165 14.65 -20.71 22.27
C PRO A 165 14.24 -20.81 23.74
N LYS A 166 13.41 -19.87 24.22
CA LYS A 166 12.85 -19.88 25.58
C LYS A 166 11.57 -20.72 25.71
N ALA A 167 11.13 -21.37 24.62
CA ALA A 167 9.91 -22.16 24.56
C ALA A 167 8.67 -21.44 25.14
N ILE A 168 8.55 -20.13 24.89
CA ILE A 168 7.44 -19.32 25.40
C ILE A 168 6.17 -19.75 24.67
N SER A 169 5.15 -20.15 25.44
CA SER A 169 3.89 -20.61 24.87
C SER A 169 3.12 -19.48 24.19
N ARG A 170 2.25 -19.81 23.23
CA ARG A 170 1.34 -18.82 22.63
C ARG A 170 0.45 -18.14 23.68
N ALA A 171 0.02 -18.87 24.73
CA ALA A 171 -0.80 -18.33 25.82
C ALA A 171 -0.09 -17.28 26.69
N ASP A 172 1.25 -17.22 26.66
CA ASP A 172 2.08 -16.19 27.30
C ASP A 172 2.56 -15.12 26.31
N THR A 173 2.01 -15.09 25.09
CA THR A 173 2.46 -14.25 23.98
C THR A 173 1.34 -13.33 23.48
N VAL A 174 1.64 -12.04 23.36
CA VAL A 174 0.76 -11.03 22.76
C VAL A 174 1.17 -10.74 21.34
N LEU A 175 0.21 -10.69 20.42
CA LEU A 175 0.42 -10.15 19.09
C LEU A 175 0.20 -8.63 19.09
N LEU A 176 1.12 -7.87 18.52
CA LEU A 176 0.98 -6.43 18.29
C LEU A 176 0.90 -6.16 16.80
N PHE A 177 -0.32 -5.96 16.29
CA PHE A 177 -0.59 -5.72 14.88
C PHE A 177 -0.49 -4.23 14.57
N VAL A 178 0.42 -3.88 13.65
CA VAL A 178 0.78 -2.48 13.38
C VAL A 178 0.37 -2.09 11.96
N GLY A 179 -0.65 -1.23 11.85
CA GLY A 179 -1.04 -0.62 10.58
C GLY A 179 -0.31 0.70 10.31
N ARG A 180 -0.36 1.18 9.06
CA ARG A 180 0.06 2.55 8.72
C ARG A 180 -0.84 3.60 9.39
N GLY A 181 -2.14 3.33 9.42
CA GLY A 181 -3.18 4.29 9.77
C GLY A 181 -3.70 5.05 8.56
N SER A 182 -4.95 5.49 8.61
CA SER A 182 -5.63 6.20 7.51
C SER A 182 -6.56 7.27 8.06
N SER A 183 -6.82 8.31 7.27
CA SER A 183 -7.90 9.27 7.51
C SER A 183 -9.28 8.72 7.10
N ASP A 184 -9.30 7.58 6.40
CA ASP A 184 -10.50 6.80 6.13
C ASP A 184 -10.73 5.79 7.27
N PRO A 185 -11.80 5.93 8.07
CA PRO A 185 -12.09 5.04 9.19
C PRO A 185 -12.35 3.59 8.75
N ASP A 186 -12.82 3.37 7.52
CA ASP A 186 -13.08 2.04 6.95
C ASP A 186 -11.77 1.22 6.85
N ALA A 187 -10.70 1.84 6.34
CA ALA A 187 -9.38 1.22 6.26
C ALA A 187 -8.77 0.92 7.64
N ASN A 188 -9.06 1.74 8.66
CA ASN A 188 -8.64 1.47 10.03
C ASN A 188 -9.45 0.33 10.65
N GLY A 189 -10.74 0.24 10.33
CA GLY A 189 -11.61 -0.87 10.72
C GLY A 189 -11.17 -2.20 10.12
N ASP A 190 -10.69 -2.21 8.88
CA ASP A 190 -10.15 -3.40 8.23
C ASP A 190 -8.86 -3.91 8.91
N VAL A 191 -8.00 -3.02 9.43
CA VAL A 191 -6.87 -3.43 10.29
C VAL A 191 -7.36 -4.19 11.52
N ALA A 192 -8.38 -3.65 12.22
CA ALA A 192 -8.93 -4.29 13.41
C ALA A 192 -9.61 -5.64 13.08
N LYS A 193 -10.36 -5.70 11.97
CA LYS A 193 -10.97 -6.94 11.48
C LYS A 193 -9.92 -7.99 11.16
N LEU A 194 -8.88 -7.62 10.41
CA LEU A 194 -7.81 -8.55 10.04
C LEU A 194 -7.05 -9.06 11.26
N ALA A 195 -6.63 -8.16 12.15
CA ALA A 195 -5.95 -8.53 13.39
C ALA A 195 -6.78 -9.52 14.22
N ARG A 196 -8.10 -9.27 14.33
CA ARG A 196 -9.02 -10.17 15.01
C ARG A 196 -9.08 -11.55 14.34
N ILE A 197 -9.19 -11.61 13.02
CA ILE A 197 -9.26 -12.89 12.28
C ILE A 197 -7.94 -13.67 12.39
N VAL A 198 -6.79 -13.00 12.32
CA VAL A 198 -5.47 -13.63 12.51
C VAL A 198 -5.35 -14.26 13.90
N TRP A 199 -5.87 -13.58 14.92
CA TRP A 199 -5.83 -14.05 16.30
C TRP A 199 -6.84 -15.16 16.62
N GLU A 200 -8.01 -15.17 15.99
CA GLU A 200 -9.08 -16.12 16.30
C GLU A 200 -8.61 -17.58 16.12
N GLY A 201 -8.70 -18.37 17.20
CA GLY A 201 -8.25 -19.77 17.23
C GLY A 201 -6.73 -19.97 17.22
N SER A 202 -5.93 -18.91 17.29
CA SER A 202 -4.46 -19.00 17.22
C SER A 202 -3.80 -19.50 18.52
N GLY A 203 -4.49 -19.42 19.65
CA GLY A 203 -3.93 -19.74 20.97
C GLY A 203 -3.01 -18.67 21.56
N TYR A 204 -2.79 -17.54 20.85
CA TYR A 204 -2.11 -16.38 21.43
C TYR A 204 -2.96 -15.71 22.51
N GLN A 205 -2.33 -15.15 23.54
CA GLN A 205 -3.03 -14.56 24.69
C GLN A 205 -4.07 -13.51 24.28
N THR A 206 -3.66 -12.61 23.39
CA THR A 206 -4.51 -11.57 22.79
C THR A 206 -3.82 -10.98 21.55
N VAL A 207 -4.55 -10.12 20.83
CA VAL A 207 -4.01 -9.24 19.80
C VAL A 207 -4.35 -7.80 20.13
N GLU A 208 -3.32 -6.94 20.11
CA GLU A 208 -3.45 -5.49 20.20
C GLU A 208 -3.23 -4.85 18.84
N THR A 209 -3.99 -3.80 18.56
CA THR A 209 -3.89 -3.04 17.30
C THR A 209 -3.40 -1.63 17.57
N CYS A 210 -2.48 -1.17 16.73
CA CYS A 210 -1.97 0.19 16.77
C CYS A 210 -1.49 0.64 15.39
N PHE A 211 -1.07 1.89 15.31
CA PHE A 211 -0.71 2.53 14.05
C PHE A 211 0.61 3.31 14.19
N ILE A 212 1.47 3.21 13.18
CA ILE A 212 2.73 3.96 13.17
C ILE A 212 2.54 5.42 12.70
N GLY A 213 1.49 5.69 11.92
CA GLY A 213 1.19 6.98 11.31
C GLY A 213 -0.26 7.42 11.58
N ILE A 214 -0.68 8.49 10.90
CA ILE A 214 -2.04 9.07 10.72
C ILE A 214 -3.05 8.97 11.89
N THR A 215 -3.41 7.78 12.37
CA THR A 215 -4.48 7.58 13.37
C THR A 215 -3.94 7.02 14.68
N HIS A 216 -4.80 6.89 15.67
CA HIS A 216 -4.49 6.34 17.00
C HIS A 216 -5.18 4.98 17.22
N PRO A 217 -4.70 4.17 18.18
CA PRO A 217 -3.56 4.41 19.07
C PRO A 217 -2.21 4.27 18.36
N ARG A 218 -1.21 5.08 18.77
CA ARG A 218 0.16 5.02 18.22
C ARG A 218 0.93 3.80 18.70
N LEU A 219 2.03 3.46 18.03
CA LEU A 219 2.81 2.25 18.31
C LEU A 219 3.29 2.18 19.77
N GLU A 220 3.73 3.29 20.35
CA GLU A 220 4.17 3.38 21.74
C GLU A 220 3.04 3.01 22.71
N GLU A 221 1.83 3.49 22.43
CA GLU A 221 0.62 3.13 23.17
C GLU A 221 0.21 1.68 22.93
N GLY A 222 0.43 1.15 21.72
CA GLY A 222 0.29 -0.27 21.40
C GLY A 222 1.17 -1.15 22.29
N PHE A 223 2.45 -0.84 22.44
CA PHE A 223 3.35 -1.54 23.36
C PHE A 223 2.93 -1.37 24.83
N ARG A 224 2.50 -0.18 25.24
CA ARG A 224 1.97 0.04 26.60
C ARG A 224 0.79 -0.87 26.88
N ARG A 225 -0.18 -0.94 25.96
CA ARG A 225 -1.37 -1.81 26.08
C ARG A 225 -1.01 -3.29 26.05
N ALA A 226 -0.11 -3.72 25.16
CA ALA A 226 0.36 -5.10 25.10
C ALA A 226 0.98 -5.57 26.42
N ARG A 227 1.74 -4.71 27.10
CA ARG A 227 2.34 -5.02 28.41
C ARG A 227 1.32 -5.18 29.54
N LEU A 228 0.11 -4.63 29.44
CA LEU A 228 -0.92 -4.77 30.48
C LEU A 228 -1.38 -6.22 30.67
N TYR A 229 -1.20 -7.08 29.66
CA TYR A 229 -1.48 -8.51 29.73
C TYR A 229 -0.36 -9.32 30.42
N GLN A 230 0.70 -8.65 30.87
CA GLN A 230 1.88 -9.25 31.49
C GLN A 230 2.49 -10.40 30.66
N PRO A 231 2.71 -10.19 29.34
CA PRO A 231 3.20 -11.25 28.48
C PRO A 231 4.67 -11.58 28.76
N LYS A 232 5.07 -12.82 28.46
CA LYS A 232 6.50 -13.18 28.38
C LYS A 232 7.08 -12.86 27.01
N ARG A 233 6.22 -12.69 26.00
CA ARG A 233 6.62 -12.39 24.62
C ARG A 233 5.64 -11.45 23.91
N ILE A 234 6.17 -10.53 23.12
CA ILE A 234 5.39 -9.70 22.19
C ILE A 234 5.91 -9.98 20.77
N ILE A 235 5.01 -10.34 19.85
CA ILE A 235 5.33 -10.46 18.44
C ILE A 235 4.72 -9.26 17.72
N VAL A 236 5.54 -8.43 17.10
CA VAL A 236 5.13 -7.26 16.34
C VAL A 236 4.93 -7.64 14.87
N LEU A 237 3.76 -7.33 14.33
CA LEU A 237 3.33 -7.66 12.96
C LEU A 237 3.12 -6.35 12.17
N PRO A 238 4.14 -5.85 11.47
CA PRO A 238 3.97 -4.73 10.55
C PRO A 238 3.12 -5.15 9.34
N TYR A 239 1.90 -4.62 9.25
CA TYR A 239 1.02 -4.90 8.13
C TYR A 239 1.30 -3.99 6.93
N PHE A 240 2.39 -4.29 6.23
CA PHE A 240 2.91 -3.56 5.07
C PHE A 240 3.25 -4.54 3.93
N LEU A 241 3.07 -4.11 2.68
CA LEU A 241 3.51 -4.88 1.52
C LEU A 241 5.02 -4.81 1.35
N PHE A 242 5.60 -3.63 1.51
CA PHE A 242 6.98 -3.34 1.20
C PHE A 242 7.66 -2.59 2.35
N THR A 243 8.99 -2.66 2.37
CA THR A 243 9.81 -1.93 3.35
C THR A 243 9.76 -0.42 3.10
N GLY A 244 10.40 0.34 3.98
CA GLY A 244 10.55 1.78 3.88
C GLY A 244 10.70 2.44 5.25
N LEU A 245 10.68 3.78 5.28
CA LEU A 245 10.92 4.55 6.51
C LEU A 245 10.01 4.13 7.68
N LEU A 246 8.72 3.85 7.40
CA LEU A 246 7.77 3.46 8.45
C LEU A 246 8.05 2.08 9.02
N VAL A 247 8.41 1.11 8.18
CA VAL A 247 8.77 -0.24 8.64
C VAL A 247 10.07 -0.20 9.42
N LYS A 248 11.08 0.52 8.92
CA LYS A 248 12.36 0.77 9.63
C LYS A 248 12.10 1.39 11.01
N LYS A 249 11.22 2.40 11.09
CA LYS A 249 10.82 3.01 12.37
C LYS A 249 10.14 2.01 13.34
N ILE A 250 9.32 1.07 12.84
CA ILE A 250 8.71 0.03 13.69
C ILE A 250 9.79 -0.89 14.26
N PHE A 251 10.79 -1.29 13.46
CA PHE A 251 11.93 -2.06 13.94
C PHE A 251 12.71 -1.31 15.02
N ASP A 252 13.06 -0.05 14.77
CA ASP A 252 13.80 0.79 15.72
C ASP A 252 13.06 0.93 17.05
N LEU A 253 11.76 1.22 17.00
CA LEU A 253 10.93 1.34 18.21
C LEU A 253 10.78 0.00 18.93
N THR A 254 10.69 -1.12 18.21
CA THR A 254 10.65 -2.45 18.83
C THR A 254 11.96 -2.78 19.55
N ALA A 255 13.11 -2.46 18.93
CA ALA A 255 14.42 -2.64 19.55
C ALA A 255 14.56 -1.80 20.84
N GLN A 256 14.12 -0.53 20.80
CA GLN A 256 14.10 0.33 21.98
C GLN A 256 13.20 -0.23 23.09
N GLN A 257 12.04 -0.80 22.76
CA GLN A 257 11.17 -1.45 23.74
C GLN A 257 11.80 -2.70 24.34
N GLN A 258 12.54 -3.49 23.54
CA GLN A 258 13.28 -4.65 24.03
C GLN A 258 14.37 -4.25 25.03
N GLU A 259 15.09 -3.15 24.80
CA GLU A 259 16.10 -2.62 25.73
C GLU A 259 15.48 -2.15 27.04
N GLN A 260 14.32 -1.50 26.97
CA GLN A 260 13.59 -0.98 28.14
C GLN A 260 12.93 -2.08 28.97
N HIS A 261 12.59 -3.22 28.36
CA HIS A 261 11.87 -4.35 28.97
C HIS A 261 12.57 -5.68 28.67
N PRO A 262 13.78 -5.91 29.22
CA PRO A 262 14.60 -7.10 28.92
C PRO A 262 13.98 -8.42 29.39
N ASP A 263 12.97 -8.36 30.27
CA ASP A 263 12.21 -9.50 30.77
C ASP A 263 11.18 -10.03 29.75
N ILE A 264 10.76 -9.19 28.80
CA ILE A 264 9.80 -9.55 27.74
C ILE A 264 10.56 -9.80 26.44
N SER A 265 10.38 -10.98 25.85
CA SER A 265 10.94 -11.30 24.53
C SER A 265 10.17 -10.58 23.44
N MET A 266 10.81 -9.73 22.64
CA MET A 266 10.17 -8.99 21.56
C MET A 266 10.72 -9.43 20.20
N VAL A 267 9.82 -9.79 19.29
CA VAL A 267 10.18 -10.18 17.91
C VAL A 267 9.40 -9.32 16.95
N CYS A 268 10.09 -8.55 16.10
CA CYS A 268 9.46 -7.82 15.00
C CYS A 268 9.60 -8.61 13.71
N LEU A 269 8.47 -8.98 13.11
CA LEU A 269 8.46 -9.60 11.78
C LEU A 269 8.72 -8.54 10.69
N PRO A 270 9.30 -8.92 9.54
CA PRO A 270 9.39 -8.02 8.39
C PRO A 270 8.02 -7.78 7.76
N GLU A 271 7.97 -6.81 6.84
CA GLU A 271 6.85 -6.65 5.91
C GLU A 271 6.55 -7.92 5.10
N MET A 272 5.44 -7.97 4.38
CA MET A 272 5.05 -9.15 3.59
C MET A 272 6.03 -9.43 2.43
N GLY A 273 6.55 -8.39 1.79
CA GLY A 273 7.59 -8.48 0.76
C GLY A 273 7.15 -9.25 -0.49
N LEU A 274 8.10 -9.92 -1.14
CA LEU A 274 7.84 -10.79 -2.29
C LEU A 274 7.42 -12.17 -1.77
N HIS A 275 6.12 -12.42 -1.75
CA HIS A 275 5.56 -13.67 -1.26
C HIS A 275 4.60 -14.31 -2.27
N PRO A 276 4.64 -15.63 -2.52
CA PRO A 276 3.78 -16.31 -3.49
C PRO A 276 2.28 -16.02 -3.34
N GLN A 277 1.80 -15.96 -2.08
CA GLN A 277 0.40 -15.63 -1.78
C GLN A 277 -0.01 -14.22 -2.27
N LEU A 278 0.91 -13.26 -2.31
CA LEU A 278 0.63 -11.93 -2.84
C LEU A 278 0.53 -11.92 -4.37
N PHE A 279 1.32 -12.75 -5.05
CA PHE A 279 1.19 -12.94 -6.50
C PHE A 279 -0.13 -13.64 -6.87
N ALA A 280 -0.57 -14.60 -6.05
CA ALA A 280 -1.88 -15.22 -6.20
C ALA A 280 -3.02 -14.20 -6.03
N VAL A 281 -2.98 -13.37 -4.98
CA VAL A 281 -3.96 -12.29 -4.77
C VAL A 281 -3.91 -11.28 -5.93
N LEU A 282 -2.73 -10.88 -6.40
CA LEU A 282 -2.61 -9.98 -7.55
C LEU A 282 -3.24 -10.59 -8.79
N ARG A 283 -2.99 -11.88 -9.07
CA ARG A 283 -3.59 -12.61 -10.18
C ARG A 283 -5.11 -12.68 -10.09
N GLU A 284 -5.67 -12.92 -8.91
CA GLU A 284 -7.12 -12.87 -8.71
C GLU A 284 -7.69 -11.49 -9.03
N ARG A 285 -7.09 -10.43 -8.49
CA ARG A 285 -7.51 -9.04 -8.75
C ARG A 285 -7.43 -8.68 -10.22
N GLU A 286 -6.43 -9.19 -10.90
CA GLU A 286 -6.26 -8.97 -12.31
C GLU A 286 -7.30 -9.68 -13.15
N ILE A 287 -7.59 -10.95 -12.88
CA ILE A 287 -8.65 -11.71 -13.55
C ILE A 287 -10.00 -11.04 -13.33
N GLU A 288 -10.32 -10.63 -12.09
CA GLU A 288 -11.53 -9.86 -11.76
C GLU A 288 -11.63 -8.60 -12.63
N THR A 289 -10.52 -7.89 -12.81
CA THR A 289 -10.43 -6.65 -13.60
C THR A 289 -10.59 -6.90 -15.09
N GLN A 290 -9.97 -7.96 -15.62
CA GLN A 290 -10.08 -8.33 -17.02
C GLN A 290 -11.51 -8.73 -17.40
N LEU A 291 -12.20 -9.42 -16.50
CA LEU A 291 -13.57 -9.91 -16.70
C LEU A 291 -14.66 -8.88 -16.31
N GLY A 292 -14.28 -7.71 -15.78
CA GLY A 292 -15.25 -6.72 -15.30
C GLY A 292 -16.05 -7.18 -14.08
N GLN A 293 -15.50 -8.06 -13.27
CA GLN A 293 -16.13 -8.68 -12.10
C GLN A 293 -15.69 -8.04 -10.77
N VAL A 294 -15.15 -6.82 -10.82
CA VAL A 294 -14.61 -6.12 -9.65
C VAL A 294 -15.73 -5.83 -8.64
N GLN A 295 -15.65 -6.45 -7.47
CA GLN A 295 -16.59 -6.21 -6.37
C GLN A 295 -15.99 -5.28 -5.33
N MET A 296 -16.47 -4.03 -5.30
CA MET A 296 -16.05 -3.03 -4.32
C MET A 296 -16.93 -3.13 -3.06
N ASN A 297 -16.31 -3.25 -1.89
CA ASN A 297 -16.99 -3.23 -0.58
C ASN A 297 -17.39 -1.80 -0.20
N CYS A 298 -18.40 -1.24 -0.88
CA CYS A 298 -18.79 0.16 -0.73
C CYS A 298 -20.08 0.39 0.06
N GLU A 299 -20.45 -0.49 0.98
CA GLU A 299 -21.69 -0.31 1.79
C GLU A 299 -21.61 0.91 2.72
N MET A 300 -20.45 1.12 3.36
CA MET A 300 -20.21 2.26 4.28
C MET A 300 -19.22 3.29 3.71
N CYS A 301 -18.91 3.20 2.42
CA CYS A 301 -17.89 4.04 1.80
C CYS A 301 -18.37 5.49 1.68
N LYS A 302 -17.79 6.40 2.48
CA LYS A 302 -18.12 7.83 2.47
C LYS A 302 -18.00 8.49 1.09
N PHE A 303 -17.07 8.03 0.25
CA PHE A 303 -16.91 8.54 -1.11
C PHE A 303 -18.09 8.16 -2.02
N ARG A 304 -18.60 6.93 -1.90
CA ARG A 304 -19.80 6.50 -2.64
C ARG A 304 -21.03 7.26 -2.15
N LEU A 305 -21.18 7.41 -0.84
CA LEU A 305 -22.30 8.15 -0.25
C LEU A 305 -22.29 9.61 -0.71
N ALA A 306 -21.11 10.23 -0.80
CA ALA A 306 -20.95 11.58 -1.34
C ALA A 306 -21.31 11.65 -2.85
N ALA A 307 -20.88 10.68 -3.65
CA ALA A 307 -21.18 10.65 -5.09
C ALA A 307 -22.67 10.43 -5.42
N ILE A 308 -23.43 9.80 -4.52
CA ILE A 308 -24.88 9.55 -4.68
C ILE A 308 -25.72 10.68 -4.03
N ALA A 309 -25.11 11.54 -3.21
CA ALA A 309 -25.84 12.59 -2.49
C ALA A 309 -26.47 13.59 -3.47
N PRO A 310 -27.77 13.95 -3.34
CA PRO A 310 -28.49 14.76 -4.33
C PRO A 310 -28.03 16.21 -4.54
N ASN A 311 -26.93 16.68 -3.94
CA ASN A 311 -26.54 18.09 -3.97
C ASN A 311 -25.02 18.25 -4.16
N GLY A 312 -24.60 18.53 -5.39
CA GLY A 312 -23.23 18.88 -5.73
C GLY A 312 -23.04 19.13 -7.23
N VAL A 313 -23.50 20.30 -7.68
CA VAL A 313 -23.37 20.92 -9.03
C VAL A 313 -23.86 20.13 -10.24
N ASP A 314 -24.89 20.69 -10.87
CA ASP A 314 -25.35 20.39 -12.22
C ASP A 314 -24.19 20.44 -13.23
N GLU A 315 -23.73 19.27 -13.67
CA GLU A 315 -23.08 19.04 -14.96
C GLU A 315 -23.89 17.91 -15.64
N PRO A 316 -24.47 18.13 -16.82
CA PRO A 316 -25.39 17.16 -17.39
C PRO A 316 -24.66 15.95 -17.99
N SER A 317 -25.10 14.77 -17.56
CA SER A 317 -25.24 13.50 -18.32
C SER A 317 -24.37 12.30 -17.95
N HIS A 318 -24.79 11.59 -16.90
CA HIS A 318 -24.76 10.12 -16.88
C HIS A 318 -26.19 9.59 -16.91
N GLN A 319 -26.81 9.61 -18.10
CA GLN A 319 -27.98 8.79 -18.40
C GLN A 319 -27.71 8.09 -19.73
N HIS A 320 -27.69 6.76 -19.71
CA HIS A 320 -27.86 5.95 -20.90
C HIS A 320 -29.37 5.71 -21.09
N PRO A 321 -30.02 6.31 -22.10
CA PRO A 321 -31.24 5.74 -22.65
C PRO A 321 -30.98 5.17 -24.04
N HIS A 322 -31.28 3.89 -24.20
CA HIS A 322 -31.57 3.29 -25.50
C HIS A 322 -32.84 3.93 -26.07
N GLY A 323 -32.85 4.35 -27.34
CA GLY A 323 -34.09 4.60 -28.07
C GLY A 323 -34.05 5.71 -29.13
N HIS A 324 -33.97 5.29 -30.39
CA HIS A 324 -34.56 5.85 -31.62
C HIS A 324 -34.68 7.38 -31.84
N GLY A 325 -34.09 7.82 -32.97
CA GLY A 325 -34.90 8.40 -34.05
C GLY A 325 -34.85 9.91 -34.26
N HIS A 326 -34.54 10.25 -35.52
CA HIS A 326 -34.78 11.50 -36.26
C HIS A 326 -33.72 12.60 -36.16
N GLY A 327 -33.20 12.93 -37.35
CA GLY A 327 -32.20 13.97 -37.55
C GLY A 327 -32.80 15.33 -37.82
N HIS A 328 -31.93 16.33 -37.88
CA HIS A 328 -32.16 17.60 -38.54
C HIS A 328 -30.86 18.14 -39.12
N GLU A 329 -31.05 18.87 -40.21
CA GLU A 329 -30.09 19.41 -41.17
C GLU A 329 -29.15 20.46 -40.56
N HIS A 330 -27.92 20.52 -41.08
CA HIS A 330 -27.00 21.64 -40.87
C HIS A 330 -27.19 22.66 -41.99
N GLY A 331 -27.57 23.89 -41.60
CA GLY A 331 -27.47 25.08 -42.43
C GLY A 331 -26.12 25.79 -42.22
N HIS A 332 -25.48 26.15 -43.33
CA HIS A 332 -24.28 26.97 -43.45
C HIS A 332 -24.51 28.40 -42.91
N ASP A 333 -23.46 29.09 -42.41
CA ASP A 333 -22.86 30.21 -43.16
C ASP A 333 -21.57 30.75 -42.52
N ASP A 334 -20.76 31.36 -43.39
CA ASP A 334 -19.41 31.90 -43.25
C ASP A 334 -19.29 33.19 -42.42
N GLY A 335 -18.07 33.49 -41.95
CA GLY A 335 -17.77 34.79 -41.34
C GLY A 335 -16.31 35.00 -40.95
N TYR A 336 -15.44 35.25 -41.94
CA TYR A 336 -14.08 35.75 -41.76
C TYR A 336 -14.06 37.18 -41.16
N GLY A 337 -13.15 37.46 -40.22
CA GLY A 337 -12.91 38.81 -39.70
C GLY A 337 -11.68 38.93 -38.80
N HIS A 338 -10.68 39.69 -39.27
CA HIS A 338 -9.33 39.91 -38.77
C HIS A 338 -9.16 40.56 -37.37
N GLY A 339 -8.05 40.22 -36.69
CA GLY A 339 -6.93 41.16 -36.50
C GLY A 339 -6.68 41.83 -35.13
N HIS A 340 -5.39 41.81 -34.74
CA HIS A 340 -4.67 42.57 -33.68
C HIS A 340 -4.74 41.96 -32.27
N GLY A 341 -3.66 41.66 -31.54
CA GLY A 341 -2.25 42.02 -31.65
C GLY A 341 -1.81 42.77 -30.39
N HIS A 342 -1.30 42.07 -29.37
CA HIS A 342 -0.45 42.63 -28.31
C HIS A 342 0.47 41.55 -27.75
N GLY A 343 1.77 41.79 -27.82
CA GLY A 343 2.77 40.96 -27.15
C GLY A 343 3.00 41.43 -25.72
N HIS A 344 3.37 40.50 -24.84
CA HIS A 344 4.30 40.73 -23.74
C HIS A 344 4.96 39.39 -23.41
N GLY A 345 6.29 39.37 -23.43
CA GLY A 345 7.06 38.29 -22.85
C GLY A 345 7.07 38.40 -21.33
N HIS A 346 6.97 37.26 -20.66
CA HIS A 346 7.45 37.07 -19.30
C HIS A 346 8.04 35.67 -19.19
N GLY A 347 9.34 35.61 -18.93
CA GLY A 347 9.97 34.46 -18.31
C GLY A 347 9.85 34.57 -16.80
N HIS A 348 9.60 33.44 -16.15
CA HIS A 348 9.91 33.08 -14.76
C HIS A 348 9.93 31.54 -14.78
N ASP A 349 11.08 30.87 -14.69
CA ASP A 349 11.88 30.58 -13.49
C ASP A 349 11.08 30.15 -12.25
N ASP A 350 11.52 29.00 -11.74
CA ASP A 350 11.40 28.50 -10.37
C ASP A 350 10.00 28.20 -9.80
N GLY A 351 9.54 26.97 -10.06
CA GLY A 351 8.60 26.27 -9.18
C GLY A 351 9.29 25.80 -7.91
N HIS A 352 9.58 26.73 -7.00
CA HIS A 352 10.04 26.44 -5.65
C HIS A 352 9.07 25.52 -4.90
N GLY A 353 9.64 24.56 -4.17
CA GLY A 353 8.90 23.65 -3.32
C GLY A 353 8.27 24.35 -2.11
N HIS A 354 7.18 23.75 -1.64
CA HIS A 354 6.65 23.98 -0.30
C HIS A 354 6.66 22.67 0.49
N GLY A 355 7.87 22.25 0.87
CA GLY A 355 8.07 21.30 1.94
C GLY A 355 7.87 21.98 3.29
N HIS A 356 6.63 22.33 3.63
CA HIS A 356 6.31 22.73 5.00
C HIS A 356 6.19 21.47 5.86
N SER A 357 7.28 21.13 6.56
CA SER A 357 7.22 20.22 7.71
C SER A 357 6.52 20.96 8.86
N HIS A 358 5.19 21.01 8.82
CA HIS A 358 4.44 21.24 10.04
C HIS A 358 4.72 20.06 10.98
N PRO A 359 4.92 20.28 12.30
CA PRO A 359 4.81 19.16 13.24
C PRO A 359 3.45 18.51 12.98
N ASP A 360 3.43 17.19 12.76
CA ASP A 360 2.20 16.45 12.52
C ASP A 360 1.20 16.82 13.63
N VAL A 361 0.24 17.67 13.31
CA VAL A 361 -0.77 18.13 14.27
C VAL A 361 -1.49 16.86 14.70
N ASP A 362 -1.41 16.54 15.99
CA ASP A 362 -2.07 15.35 16.52
C ASP A 362 -3.55 15.41 16.11
N PRO A 363 -4.03 14.50 15.25
CA PRO A 363 -5.39 14.56 14.78
C PRO A 363 -6.39 14.40 15.92
N TYR A 364 -5.96 13.87 17.08
CA TYR A 364 -6.78 13.70 18.28
C TYR A 364 -6.68 14.87 19.27
N ALA A 365 -5.96 15.94 18.94
CA ALA A 365 -5.90 17.15 19.77
C ALA A 365 -7.30 17.78 19.99
N ASP A 366 -8.18 17.67 18.99
CA ASP A 366 -9.61 17.97 19.11
C ASP A 366 -10.45 16.77 18.61
N PRO A 367 -10.91 15.91 19.53
CA PRO A 367 -11.69 14.72 19.17
C PRO A 367 -12.99 15.02 18.43
N LYS A 368 -13.63 16.17 18.69
CA LYS A 368 -14.88 16.55 18.01
C LYS A 368 -14.60 16.92 16.57
N GLN A 369 -13.59 17.77 16.34
CA GLN A 369 -13.18 18.16 15.00
C GLN A 369 -12.67 16.96 14.20
N TYR A 370 -11.90 16.06 14.83
CA TYR A 370 -11.47 14.81 14.24
C TYR A 370 -12.64 13.96 13.77
N HIS A 371 -13.61 13.71 14.67
CA HIS A 371 -14.77 12.88 14.36
C HIS A 371 -15.57 13.43 13.17
N GLN A 372 -15.73 14.75 13.08
CA GLN A 372 -16.40 15.37 11.93
C GLN A 372 -15.59 15.19 10.63
N ARG A 373 -14.27 15.42 10.68
CA ARG A 373 -13.39 15.35 9.50
C ARG A 373 -13.28 13.95 8.90
N ILE A 374 -13.22 12.90 9.72
CA ILE A 374 -13.00 11.53 9.20
C ILE A 374 -14.16 11.00 8.35
N TRP A 375 -15.37 11.57 8.50
CA TRP A 375 -16.55 11.19 7.72
C TRP A 375 -16.77 12.04 6.46
N GLN A 376 -15.98 13.08 6.25
CA GLN A 376 -16.08 13.94 5.07
C GLN A 376 -15.30 13.35 3.89
N ALA A 377 -15.90 13.40 2.70
CA ALA A 377 -15.18 13.21 1.45
C ALA A 377 -14.46 14.52 1.07
N PRO A 378 -13.26 14.46 0.46
CA PRO A 378 -12.50 15.64 0.06
C PRO A 378 -13.19 16.52 -0.96
#